data_AF-A0A8R1I5G3-F1
#
_entry.id   AF-A0A8R1I5G3-F1
#
_cell.length_a   1.000
_cell.length_b   1.000
_cell.length_c   1.000
_cell.angle_alpha   90.00
_cell.angle_beta   90.00
_cell.angle_gamma   90.00
#
_symmetry.space_group_name_H-M   'P 1'
#
loop_
_entity.id
_entity.type
_entity.pdbx_description
1 polymer ?
#
loop_
_entity_poly.entity_id
_entity_poly.type
_entity_poly.pdbx_seq_one_letter_code
_entity_poly.pdbx_strand_id
1 'polypeptide(L)'
;MQLLVFFCLISVLNAHVWNSDGSDQIVSQFIEMFAKTLSSQNRNAICNLFDDQYVFVGCTRQLNKELATHVLTHLPAGTQFSFQLVKSCYKHQNVIEFSANVQGLGAPFQAQFC
;
A
#
# COMPACT_ATOMS: atom_id res chain seq x y z
N MET A 1 2.16 -29.83 -40.56
CA MET A 1 1.04 -28.87 -40.67
C MET A 1 0.46 -28.74 -39.26
N GLN A 2 0.92 -27.87 -38.36
CA GLN A 2 1.28 -26.45 -38.47
C GLN A 2 0.13 -25.63 -39.04
N LEU A 3 -0.48 -24.83 -38.14
CA LEU A 3 -1.49 -23.76 -38.22
C LEU A 3 -2.59 -24.04 -37.17
N LEU A 4 -2.83 -23.27 -36.10
CA LEU A 4 -2.41 -21.91 -35.74
C LEU A 4 -2.36 -21.78 -34.21
N VAL A 5 -1.14 -21.72 -33.68
CA VAL A 5 -0.79 -21.03 -32.43
C VAL A 5 -0.80 -19.54 -32.75
N PHE A 6 -1.98 -18.93 -32.82
CA PHE A 6 -2.23 -17.50 -33.03
C PHE A 6 -3.64 -17.29 -32.47
N PHE A 7 -3.84 -17.03 -31.19
CA PHE A 7 -3.95 -15.66 -30.68
C PHE A 7 -3.57 -15.53 -29.19
N CYS A 8 -2.72 -16.42 -28.66
CA CYS A 8 -2.02 -16.18 -27.39
C CYS A 8 -0.94 -15.06 -27.48
N LEU A 9 -0.90 -14.29 -28.58
CA LEU A 9 0.09 -13.23 -28.81
C LEU A 9 -0.49 -11.81 -28.82
N ILE A 10 -1.80 -11.59 -28.68
CA ILE A 10 -2.32 -10.21 -28.49
C ILE A 10 -2.24 -9.80 -27.01
N SER A 11 -2.36 -10.73 -26.07
CA SER A 11 -2.12 -10.45 -24.64
C SER A 11 -0.64 -10.25 -24.29
N VAL A 12 0.28 -10.48 -25.24
CA VAL A 12 1.74 -10.32 -25.04
C VAL A 12 2.29 -9.07 -25.75
N LEU A 13 1.53 -8.42 -26.64
CA LEU A 13 1.96 -7.19 -27.33
C LEU A 13 1.35 -5.91 -26.70
N ASN A 14 1.28 -5.87 -25.38
CA ASN A 14 1.45 -4.67 -24.55
C ASN A 14 1.75 -5.06 -23.09
N ALA A 15 2.48 -6.18 -22.89
CA ALA A 15 3.07 -6.55 -21.60
C ALA A 15 4.20 -5.58 -21.14
N HIS A 16 4.24 -4.37 -21.70
CA HIS A 16 5.14 -3.29 -21.30
C HIS A 16 4.50 -1.94 -21.60
N VAL A 17 3.32 -1.68 -21.02
CA VAL A 17 2.93 -0.31 -20.71
C VAL A 17 3.06 -0.16 -19.21
N TRP A 18 4.32 -0.18 -18.75
CA TRP A 18 4.74 0.62 -17.61
C TRP A 18 4.74 2.07 -18.05
N ASN A 19 3.58 2.59 -18.46
CA ASN A 19 3.38 4.02 -18.29
C ASN A 19 2.93 4.10 -16.84
N SER A 20 3.91 4.20 -15.93
CA SER A 20 3.63 4.76 -14.61
C SER A 20 2.88 6.06 -14.91
N ASP A 21 1.58 6.06 -14.63
CA ASP A 21 0.70 7.22 -14.80
C ASP A 21 1.05 8.33 -13.79
N GLY A 22 2.24 8.26 -13.19
CA GLY A 22 2.73 9.02 -12.06
C GLY A 22 2.45 8.34 -10.72
N SER A 23 1.57 7.34 -10.65
CA SER A 23 1.14 6.77 -9.37
C SER A 23 2.27 6.05 -8.63
N ASP A 24 3.15 5.34 -9.34
CA ASP A 24 4.22 4.55 -8.69
C ASP A 24 5.16 5.44 -7.88
N GLN A 25 5.50 6.62 -8.40
CA GLN A 25 6.37 7.57 -7.70
C GLN A 25 5.69 8.12 -6.44
N ILE A 26 4.43 8.51 -6.54
CA ILE A 26 3.64 9.06 -5.43
C ILE A 26 3.47 7.99 -4.34
N VAL A 27 3.10 6.77 -4.71
CA VAL A 27 2.92 5.66 -3.77
C VAL A 27 4.25 5.28 -3.13
N SER A 28 5.35 5.24 -3.88
CA SER A 28 6.68 4.94 -3.34
C SER A 28 7.10 5.97 -2.28
N GLN A 29 6.87 7.25 -2.54
CA GLN A 29 7.13 8.32 -1.56
C GLN A 29 6.22 8.20 -0.33
N PHE A 30 4.94 7.89 -0.54
CA PHE A 30 3.97 7.70 0.54
C PHE A 30 4.37 6.53 1.45
N ILE A 31 4.65 5.34 0.90
CA ILE A 31 4.97 4.16 1.72
C ILE A 31 6.33 4.31 2.42
N GLU A 32 7.29 5.03 1.84
CA GLU A 32 8.56 5.37 2.50
C GLU A 32 8.33 6.33 3.68
N MET A 33 7.53 7.39 3.49
CA MET A 33 7.15 8.33 4.55
C MET A 33 6.38 7.62 5.67
N PHE A 34 5.47 6.72 5.31
CA PHE A 34 4.70 5.91 6.24
C PHE A 34 5.63 5.02 7.09
N ALA A 35 6.54 4.27 6.46
CA ALA A 35 7.51 3.42 7.17
C ALA A 35 8.38 4.22 8.15
N LYS A 36 8.90 5.39 7.72
CA LYS A 36 9.71 6.28 8.57
C LYS A 36 8.91 6.79 9.77
N THR A 37 7.65 7.16 9.54
CA THR A 37 6.77 7.66 10.60
C THR A 37 6.46 6.56 11.62
N LEU A 38 6.16 5.34 11.18
CA LEU A 38 5.98 4.20 12.10
C LEU A 38 7.25 3.89 12.89
N SER A 39 8.41 3.91 12.23
CA SER A 39 9.71 3.65 12.84
C SER A 39 10.08 4.68 13.92
N SER A 40 9.54 5.90 13.84
CA SER A 40 9.78 6.93 14.85
C SER A 40 9.17 6.63 16.22
N GLN A 41 8.18 5.74 16.28
CA GLN A 41 7.31 5.49 17.45
C GLN A 41 6.73 6.77 18.08
N ASN A 42 6.75 7.90 17.36
CA ASN A 42 6.24 9.16 17.86
C ASN A 42 4.73 9.19 17.68
N ARG A 43 4.00 9.16 18.80
CA ARG A 43 2.53 9.16 18.81
C ARG A 43 1.92 10.29 17.99
N ASN A 44 2.46 11.51 18.08
CA ASN A 44 1.90 12.65 17.36
C ASN A 44 2.15 12.53 15.86
N ALA A 45 3.35 12.08 15.45
CA ALA A 45 3.65 11.84 14.04
C ALA A 45 2.75 10.74 13.45
N ILE A 46 2.56 9.64 14.17
CA ILE A 46 1.67 8.54 13.76
C ILE A 46 0.21 9.00 13.70
N CYS A 47 -0.25 9.78 14.68
CA CYS A 47 -1.60 10.34 14.71
C CYS A 47 -1.89 11.20 13.47
N ASN A 48 -0.89 11.95 12.99
CA ASN A 48 -0.99 12.83 11.83
C ASN A 48 -1.05 12.08 10.48
N LEU A 49 -0.87 10.76 10.47
CA LEU A 49 -1.09 9.94 9.27
C LEU A 49 -2.57 9.75 8.95
N PHE A 50 -3.46 10.04 9.90
CA PHE A 50 -4.89 9.76 9.80
C PHE A 50 -5.71 11.06 9.82
N ASP A 51 -6.63 11.18 8.87
CA ASP A 51 -7.69 12.19 8.92
C ASP A 51 -8.56 12.03 10.17
N ASP A 52 -9.16 13.12 10.63
CA ASP A 52 -10.01 13.11 11.83
C ASP A 52 -11.26 12.21 11.68
N GLN A 53 -11.70 11.99 10.43
CA GLN A 53 -12.81 11.11 10.09
C GLN A 53 -12.37 9.68 9.75
N TYR A 54 -11.10 9.34 9.96
CA TYR A 54 -10.57 8.01 9.64
C TYR A 54 -11.32 6.91 10.40
N VAL A 55 -11.80 5.93 9.63
CA VAL A 55 -12.34 4.67 10.12
C VAL A 55 -11.86 3.55 9.20
N PHE A 56 -11.11 2.61 9.75
CA PHE A 56 -10.82 1.35 9.10
C PHE A 56 -11.82 0.29 9.57
N VAL A 57 -12.53 -0.33 8.63
CA VAL A 57 -13.47 -1.42 8.91
C VAL A 57 -12.82 -2.73 8.52
N GLY A 58 -12.29 -3.45 9.52
CA GLY A 58 -11.85 -4.82 9.36
C GLY A 58 -13.00 -5.82 9.55
N CYS A 59 -12.75 -7.09 9.26
CA CYS A 59 -13.75 -8.15 9.38
C CYS A 59 -14.33 -8.30 10.79
N THR A 60 -13.52 -8.04 11.83
CA THR A 60 -13.88 -8.29 13.23
C THR A 60 -13.93 -7.03 14.09
N ARG A 61 -13.33 -5.92 13.61
CA ARG A 61 -13.19 -4.68 14.38
C ARG A 61 -13.13 -3.47 13.46
N GLN A 62 -13.60 -2.34 13.99
CA GLN A 62 -13.35 -1.03 13.39
C GLN A 62 -12.25 -0.33 14.19
N LEU A 63 -11.36 0.37 13.49
CA LEU A 63 -10.32 1.21 14.07
C LEU A 63 -10.58 2.65 13.66
N ASN A 64 -10.91 3.50 14.62
CA ASN A 64 -10.88 4.94 14.41
C ASN A 64 -9.43 5.46 14.56
N LYS A 65 -9.22 6.75 14.31
CA LYS A 65 -7.91 7.42 14.43
C LYS A 65 -7.19 7.14 15.76
N GLU A 66 -7.90 7.22 16.87
CA GLU A 66 -7.33 7.00 18.20
C GLU A 66 -6.86 5.56 18.39
N LEU A 67 -7.70 4.58 18.04
CA LEU A 67 -7.38 3.16 18.15
C LEU A 67 -6.25 2.77 17.20
N ALA A 68 -6.25 3.27 15.96
CA ALA A 68 -5.17 3.03 15.00
C ALA A 68 -3.84 3.58 15.53
N THR A 69 -3.84 4.82 16.04
CA THR A 69 -2.68 5.45 16.66
C THR A 69 -2.18 4.63 17.86
N HIS A 70 -3.10 4.19 18.72
CA HIS A 70 -2.77 3.36 19.88
C HIS A 70 -2.11 2.03 19.45
N VAL A 71 -2.70 1.31 18.49
CA VAL A 71 -2.14 0.04 18.00
C VAL A 71 -0.74 0.24 17.43
N LEU A 72 -0.55 1.24 16.58
CA LEU A 72 0.71 1.47 15.88
C LEU A 72 1.83 1.98 16.81
N THR A 73 1.49 2.73 17.86
CA THR A 73 2.47 3.21 18.86
C THR A 73 2.93 2.12 19.83
N HIS A 74 2.13 1.07 20.01
CA HIS A 74 2.45 -0.06 20.91
C HIS A 74 3.14 -1.23 20.19
N LEU A 75 3.51 -1.07 18.92
CA LEU A 75 4.32 -2.07 18.23
C LEU A 75 5.71 -2.18 18.88
N PRO A 76 6.32 -3.38 18.87
CA PRO A 76 7.62 -3.60 19.51
C PRO A 76 8.68 -2.58 19.07
N ALA A 77 9.47 -2.09 20.02
CA ALA A 77 10.61 -1.23 19.70
C ALA A 77 11.59 -1.93 18.75
N GLY A 78 12.10 -1.19 17.77
CA GLY A 78 12.99 -1.74 16.74
C GLY A 78 12.28 -2.56 15.65
N THR A 79 10.95 -2.56 15.59
CA THR A 79 10.20 -3.18 14.48
C THR A 79 10.66 -2.58 13.15
N GLN A 80 11.12 -3.43 12.23
CA GLN A 80 11.49 -3.02 10.88
C GLN A 80 10.25 -3.05 9.98
N PHE A 81 9.75 -1.86 9.65
CA PHE A 81 8.65 -1.70 8.71
C PHE A 81 9.18 -1.67 7.28
N SER A 82 8.58 -2.48 6.41
CA SER A 82 8.90 -2.49 4.99
C SER A 82 7.62 -2.60 4.17
N PHE A 83 7.50 -1.73 3.17
CA PHE A 83 6.41 -1.69 2.23
C PHE A 83 7.01 -1.71 0.84
N GLN A 84 6.72 -2.73 0.05
CA GLN A 84 7.22 -2.86 -1.31
C GLN A 84 6.05 -2.74 -2.27
N LEU A 85 6.06 -1.68 -3.09
CA LEU A 85 5.06 -1.48 -4.12
C LEU A 85 5.05 -2.66 -5.10
N VAL A 86 3.86 -3.23 -5.32
CA VAL A 86 3.64 -4.30 -6.30
C VAL A 86 3.05 -3.74 -7.59
N LYS A 87 2.04 -2.87 -7.48
CA LYS A 87 1.42 -2.16 -8.59
C LYS A 87 0.66 -0.95 -8.06
N SER A 88 0.53 0.09 -8.88
CA SER A 88 -0.40 1.18 -8.64
C SER A 88 -1.02 1.69 -9.94
N CYS A 89 -2.16 2.37 -9.82
CA CYS A 89 -2.82 3.06 -10.92
C CYS A 89 -3.80 4.11 -10.39
N TYR A 90 -3.98 5.21 -11.11
CA TYR A 90 -5.09 6.13 -10.86
C TYR A 90 -6.42 5.48 -11.22
N LYS A 91 -7.37 5.49 -10.28
CA LYS A 91 -8.77 5.09 -10.52
C LYS A 91 -9.63 6.26 -10.94
N HIS A 92 -9.42 7.41 -10.32
CA HIS A 92 -10.10 8.68 -10.58
C HIS A 92 -9.11 9.82 -10.39
N GLN A 93 -9.53 11.08 -10.63
CA GLN A 93 -8.73 12.24 -10.27
C GLN A 93 -8.35 12.17 -8.77
N ASN A 94 -7.04 12.12 -8.50
CA ASN A 94 -6.43 12.10 -7.17
C ASN A 94 -6.70 10.84 -6.31
N VAL A 95 -7.22 9.75 -6.90
CA VAL A 95 -7.38 8.48 -6.19
C VAL A 95 -6.49 7.43 -6.84
N ILE A 96 -5.49 6.96 -6.10
CA ILE A 96 -4.57 5.91 -6.53
C ILE A 96 -4.94 4.62 -5.81
N GLU A 97 -5.32 3.59 -6.58
CA GLU A 97 -5.34 2.22 -6.07
C GLU A 97 -3.94 1.65 -6.18
N PHE A 98 -3.47 1.01 -5.10
CA PHE A 98 -2.18 0.33 -5.11
C PHE A 98 -2.22 -0.95 -4.29
N SER A 99 -1.25 -1.84 -4.55
CA SER A 99 -0.98 -2.98 -3.68
C SER A 99 0.48 -3.03 -3.29
N ALA A 100 0.75 -3.48 -2.08
CA ALA A 100 2.09 -3.55 -1.53
C ALA A 100 2.28 -4.83 -0.71
N ASN A 101 3.51 -5.35 -0.70
CA ASN A 101 3.93 -6.34 0.29
C ASN A 101 4.30 -5.61 1.58
N VAL A 102 3.73 -6.06 2.69
CA VAL A 102 3.81 -5.42 4.01
C VAL A 102 4.56 -6.32 4.98
N GLN A 103 5.50 -5.73 5.71
CA GLN A 103 6.24 -6.37 6.80
C GLN A 103 6.29 -5.45 8.03
N GLY A 104 6.41 -6.05 9.22
CA GLY A 104 6.46 -5.31 10.50
C GLY A 104 5.10 -5.17 11.20
N LEU A 105 4.01 -5.70 10.63
CA LEU A 105 2.67 -5.72 11.24
C LEU A 105 2.19 -7.14 11.56
N GLY A 106 3.13 -8.05 11.82
CA GLY A 106 2.89 -9.49 11.98
C GLY A 106 3.63 -10.32 10.93
N ALA A 107 3.06 -11.47 10.55
CA ALA A 107 3.55 -12.25 9.42
C ALA A 107 3.45 -11.42 8.12
N PRO A 108 4.41 -11.50 7.18
CA PRO A 108 4.33 -10.78 5.91
C PRO A 108 3.05 -11.09 5.14
N PHE A 109 2.44 -10.07 4.55
CA PHE A 109 1.24 -10.20 3.71
C PHE A 109 1.25 -9.19 2.57
N GLN A 110 0.49 -9.47 1.51
CA GLN A 110 0.18 -8.47 0.49
C GLN A 110 -1.16 -7.80 0.81
N ALA A 111 -1.22 -6.48 0.68
CA ALA A 111 -2.45 -5.71 0.85
C ALA A 111 -2.76 -4.87 -0.38
N GLN A 112 -4.05 -4.63 -0.62
CA GLN A 112 -4.56 -3.70 -1.63
C GLN A 112 -5.25 -2.54 -0.92
N PHE A 113 -4.98 -1.33 -1.40
CA PHE A 113 -5.48 -0.06 -0.90
C PHE A 113 -6.14 0.69 -2.06
N CYS A 114 -7.32 1.25 -1.82
CA CYS A 114 -8.16 1.90 -2.83
C CYS A 114 -8.60 3.28 -2.34
#